data_AF-A0A4U5JKJ1-F1
#
_entry.id   AF-A0A4U5JKJ1-F1
#
_cell.length_a   1.000
_cell.length_b   1.000
_cell.length_c   1.000
_cell.angle_alpha   90.00
_cell.angle_beta   90.00
_cell.angle_gamma   90.00
#
_symmetry.space_group_name_H-M   'P 1'
#
loop_
_entity.id
_entity.type
_entity.pdbx_description
1 polymer ?
#
loop_
_entity_poly.entity_id
_entity_poly.type
_entity_poly.pdbx_seq_one_letter_code
_entity_poly.pdbx_strand_id
1 'polypeptide(L)'
;MSDTPQPANKVPSWVGKYFQDSYDSLDRLMSVVHLSRRSIAGMRAMPRLKKALAAVQGKVQDEIEAQRVEKDAKLAQSEVENGFPVLHTLAVVALWSWLEHTIKGLLVEHISRNRKALKSGAFPKLKIKLGDYVALTKREQASYIVDLLEQETSSSLKQGINRFEVLLESLDLTGSTPDSTARQLYELQQVRNSIVHQNGRCDRRLRTSCPWLKLKLGSQITVGTAQLELYAAAVSDYALEVLYRIGDGHGVDLRSSTPDGT
;
A
#
# COMPACT_ATOMS: atom_id res chain seq x y z
N MET A 1 -31.36 32.33 -18.29
CA MET A 1 -31.90 32.28 -16.92
C MET A 1 -30.83 31.69 -16.02
N SER A 2 -30.22 32.58 -15.23
CA SER A 2 -29.40 32.36 -14.02
C SER A 2 -28.34 31.25 -14.04
N ASP A 3 -27.17 31.60 -14.59
CA ASP A 3 -25.90 31.10 -14.07
C ASP A 3 -25.81 31.47 -12.58
N THR A 4 -25.87 30.45 -11.73
CA THR A 4 -25.66 30.63 -10.30
C THR A 4 -24.15 30.50 -10.08
N PRO A 5 -23.48 31.47 -9.44
CA PRO A 5 -22.05 31.36 -9.15
C PRO A 5 -21.84 30.13 -8.26
N GLN A 6 -20.95 29.22 -8.67
CA GLN A 6 -20.49 28.12 -7.82
C GLN A 6 -19.95 28.72 -6.50
N PRO A 7 -20.33 28.19 -5.32
CA PRO A 7 -19.79 28.70 -4.08
C PRO A 7 -18.30 28.35 -3.95
N ALA A 8 -17.56 29.30 -3.40
CA ALA A 8 -16.12 29.34 -3.10
C ALA A 8 -15.40 27.98 -2.94
N ASN A 9 -14.23 27.87 -3.59
CA ASN A 9 -13.12 26.92 -3.41
C ASN A 9 -13.27 26.00 -2.18
N LYS A 10 -13.93 24.85 -2.36
CA LYS A 10 -13.98 23.80 -1.35
C LYS A 10 -13.77 22.45 -2.03
N VAL A 11 -12.79 21.70 -1.53
CA VAL A 11 -12.61 20.30 -1.90
C VAL A 11 -13.88 19.53 -1.49
N PRO A 12 -14.42 18.66 -2.35
CA PRO A 12 -15.61 17.88 -2.03
C PRO A 12 -15.41 17.05 -0.75
N SER A 13 -16.41 17.05 0.15
CA SER A 13 -16.31 16.36 1.45
C SER A 13 -16.03 14.86 1.36
N TRP A 14 -16.42 14.22 0.25
CA TRP A 14 -16.14 12.82 0.01
C TRP A 14 -14.63 12.55 -0.16
N VAL A 15 -13.84 13.50 -0.67
CA VAL A 15 -12.39 13.36 -0.82
C VAL A 15 -11.74 13.25 0.54
N GLY A 16 -12.06 14.18 1.45
CA GLY A 16 -11.54 14.14 2.83
C GLY A 16 -11.89 12.84 3.53
N LYS A 17 -13.15 12.38 3.42
CA LYS A 17 -13.56 11.09 3.95
C LYS A 17 -12.79 9.91 3.33
N TYR A 18 -12.62 9.91 2.01
CA TYR A 18 -11.92 8.84 1.30
C TYR A 18 -10.45 8.71 1.73
N PHE A 19 -9.74 9.83 1.83
CA PHE A 19 -8.35 9.83 2.29
C PHE A 19 -8.23 9.51 3.79
N GLN A 20 -9.17 9.93 4.62
CA GLN A 20 -9.23 9.52 6.03
C GLN A 20 -9.42 8.00 6.15
N ASP A 21 -10.44 7.44 5.50
CA ASP A 21 -10.71 5.99 5.53
C ASP A 21 -9.50 5.19 5.01
N SER A 22 -8.82 5.71 3.98
CA SER A 22 -7.60 5.10 3.43
C SER A 22 -6.43 5.19 4.42
N TYR A 23 -6.20 6.34 5.04
CA TYR A 23 -5.15 6.53 6.05
C TYR A 23 -5.38 5.65 7.29
N ASP A 24 -6.61 5.59 7.80
CA ASP A 24 -6.96 4.73 8.95
C ASP A 24 -6.64 3.24 8.67
N SER A 25 -6.81 2.80 7.41
CA SER A 25 -6.43 1.46 6.97
C SER A 25 -4.91 1.24 6.98
N LEU A 26 -4.13 2.24 6.55
CA LEU A 26 -2.66 2.19 6.60
C LEU A 26 -2.14 2.20 8.04
N ASP A 27 -2.66 3.10 8.87
CA ASP A 27 -2.30 3.20 10.28
C ASP A 27 -2.61 1.89 11.02
N ARG A 28 -3.78 1.30 10.75
CA ARG A 28 -4.14 -0.01 11.29
C ARG A 28 -3.18 -1.10 10.83
N LEU A 29 -2.79 -1.13 9.56
CA LEU A 29 -1.80 -2.09 9.04
C LEU A 29 -0.48 -1.97 9.80
N MET A 30 0.06 -0.76 9.92
CA MET A 30 1.33 -0.52 10.62
C MET A 30 1.23 -0.84 12.10
N SER A 31 0.13 -0.46 12.75
CA SER A 31 -0.16 -0.81 14.14
C SER A 31 -0.18 -2.33 14.37
N VAL A 32 -0.82 -3.09 13.48
CA VAL A 32 -0.82 -4.57 13.55
C VAL A 32 0.58 -5.13 13.37
N VAL A 33 1.40 -4.57 12.47
CA VAL A 33 2.81 -4.98 12.32
C VAL A 33 3.59 -4.72 13.61
N HIS A 34 3.47 -3.53 14.20
CA HIS A 34 4.15 -3.19 15.46
C HIS A 34 3.72 -4.09 16.63
N LEU A 35 2.41 -4.32 16.78
CA LEU A 35 1.88 -5.23 17.79
C LEU A 35 2.35 -6.67 17.57
N SER A 36 2.36 -7.14 16.32
CA SER A 36 2.84 -8.48 15.97
C SER A 36 4.31 -8.66 16.29
N ARG A 37 5.17 -7.67 16.00
CA ARG A 37 6.60 -7.70 16.39
C ARG A 37 6.78 -7.88 17.88
N ARG A 38 6.05 -7.11 18.69
CA ARG A 38 6.09 -7.20 20.16
C ARG A 38 5.63 -8.57 20.64
N SER A 39 4.52 -9.07 20.10
CA SER A 39 3.96 -10.38 20.46
C SER A 39 4.91 -11.53 20.10
N ILE A 40 5.45 -11.54 18.88
CA ILE A 40 6.46 -12.51 18.43
C ILE A 40 7.67 -12.47 19.35
N ALA A 41 8.20 -11.28 19.67
CA ALA A 41 9.33 -11.16 20.58
C ALA A 41 9.04 -11.71 21.98
N GLY A 42 7.80 -11.59 22.48
CA GLY A 42 7.37 -12.17 23.75
C GLY A 42 7.31 -13.70 23.74
N MET A 43 6.96 -14.32 22.61
CA MET A 43 6.83 -15.78 22.48
C MET A 43 8.11 -16.54 22.81
N ARG A 44 9.28 -15.90 22.70
CA ARG A 44 10.59 -16.48 23.08
C ARG A 44 10.65 -16.91 24.55
N ALA A 45 9.93 -16.22 25.43
CA ALA A 45 9.93 -16.52 26.88
C ALA A 45 8.88 -17.57 27.28
N MET A 46 7.95 -17.91 26.39
CA MET A 46 6.81 -18.79 26.71
C MET A 46 7.19 -20.20 27.17
N PRO A 47 8.20 -20.89 26.59
CA PRO A 47 8.62 -22.21 27.08
C PRO A 47 9.07 -22.15 28.55
N ARG A 48 9.84 -21.12 28.92
CA ARG A 48 10.33 -20.93 30.29
C ARG A 48 9.18 -20.63 31.25
N LEU A 49 8.26 -19.76 30.85
CA LEU A 49 7.09 -19.42 31.65
C LEU A 49 6.20 -20.65 31.90
N LYS A 50 5.87 -21.42 30.87
CA LYS A 50 5.05 -22.63 31.03
C LYS A 50 5.71 -23.68 31.91
N LYS A 51 7.02 -23.93 31.75
CA LYS A 51 7.77 -24.86 32.62
C LYS A 51 7.72 -24.42 34.08
N ALA A 52 7.92 -23.13 34.35
CA ALA A 52 7.84 -22.59 35.71
C ALA A 52 6.43 -22.74 36.32
N LEU A 53 5.39 -22.44 35.54
CA LEU A 53 3.99 -22.59 36.00
C LEU A 53 3.62 -24.05 36.25
N ALA A 54 4.04 -24.99 35.38
CA ALA A 54 3.80 -26.41 35.55
C ALA A 54 4.45 -26.95 36.83
N ALA A 55 5.69 -26.53 37.12
CA ALA A 55 6.41 -26.88 38.33
C ALA A 55 5.69 -26.38 39.59
N VAL A 56 5.20 -25.14 39.59
CA VAL A 56 4.43 -24.57 40.73
C VAL A 56 3.10 -25.28 40.93
N GLN A 57 2.42 -25.68 39.85
CA GLN A 57 1.12 -26.34 39.92
C GLN A 57 1.19 -27.85 40.17
N GLY A 58 2.40 -28.44 40.22
CA GLY A 58 2.59 -29.88 40.33
C GLY A 58 1.98 -30.67 39.15
N LYS A 59 1.82 -30.03 37.98
CA LYS A 59 1.19 -30.64 36.81
C LYS A 59 2.25 -31.23 35.89
N VAL A 60 2.00 -32.45 35.41
CA VAL A 60 2.73 -33.01 34.27
C VAL A 60 2.34 -32.23 33.03
N GLN A 61 3.33 -31.73 32.30
CA GLN A 61 3.08 -30.93 31.11
C GLN A 61 2.73 -31.85 29.93
N ASP A 62 1.67 -31.50 29.21
CA ASP A 62 1.30 -32.19 27.97
C ASP A 62 2.46 -32.07 26.96
N GLU A 63 2.96 -33.22 26.50
CA GLU A 63 4.11 -33.30 25.58
C GLU A 63 3.83 -32.63 24.23
N ILE A 64 2.60 -32.75 23.71
CA ILE A 64 2.21 -32.15 22.42
C ILE A 64 2.19 -30.63 22.58
N GLU A 65 1.62 -30.13 23.67
CA GLU A 65 1.59 -28.69 23.95
C GLU A 65 3.00 -28.12 24.19
N ALA A 66 3.85 -28.86 24.91
CA ALA A 66 5.25 -28.46 25.16
C ALA A 66 6.05 -28.37 23.84
N GLN A 67 5.90 -29.37 22.96
CA GLN A 67 6.54 -29.36 21.64
C GLN A 67 6.09 -28.18 20.78
N ARG A 68 4.79 -27.87 20.76
CA ARG A 68 4.25 -26.73 20.03
C ARG A 68 4.84 -25.40 20.54
N VAL A 69 4.84 -25.21 21.86
CA VAL A 69 5.37 -23.98 22.49
C VAL A 69 6.86 -23.82 22.19
N GLU A 70 7.63 -24.91 22.21
CA GLU A 70 9.05 -24.89 21.85
C GLU A 70 9.27 -24.55 20.37
N LYS A 71 8.46 -25.13 19.47
CA LYS A 71 8.51 -24.81 18.03
C LYS A 71 8.19 -23.33 17.77
N ASP A 72 7.13 -22.82 18.39
CA ASP A 72 6.71 -21.42 18.23
C ASP A 72 7.79 -20.46 18.77
N ALA A 73 8.43 -20.80 19.91
CA ALA A 73 9.52 -20.01 20.46
C ALA A 73 10.77 -20.00 19.56
N LYS A 74 11.11 -21.14 18.93
CA LYS A 74 12.22 -21.21 17.95
C LYS A 74 11.94 -20.37 16.71
N LEU A 75 10.71 -20.42 16.18
CA LEU A 75 10.32 -19.56 15.07
C LEU A 75 10.39 -18.08 15.47
N ALA A 76 9.87 -17.74 16.65
CA ALA A 76 9.94 -16.37 17.18
C ALA A 76 11.37 -15.87 17.37
N GLN A 77 12.29 -16.73 17.84
CA GLN A 77 13.70 -16.40 17.95
C GLN A 77 14.29 -16.07 16.57
N SER A 78 14.06 -16.93 15.58
CA SER A 78 14.52 -16.72 14.21
C SER A 78 13.95 -15.44 13.60
N GLU A 79 12.66 -15.16 13.81
CA GLU A 79 12.05 -13.90 13.36
C GLU A 79 12.75 -12.70 14.00
N VAL A 80 12.97 -12.69 15.32
CA VAL A 80 13.62 -11.55 15.98
C VAL A 80 15.07 -11.35 15.52
N GLU A 81 15.86 -12.42 15.44
CA GLU A 81 17.27 -12.36 15.05
C GLU A 81 17.47 -11.88 13.62
N ASN A 82 16.55 -12.26 12.72
CA ASN A 82 16.62 -11.91 11.31
C ASN A 82 15.80 -10.65 10.96
N GLY A 83 15.32 -9.91 11.96
CA GLY A 83 14.61 -8.65 11.77
C GLY A 83 13.19 -8.79 11.20
N PHE A 84 12.46 -9.81 11.64
CA PHE A 84 11.07 -10.17 11.31
C PHE A 84 10.81 -10.39 9.81
N PRO A 85 11.57 -11.28 9.14
CA PRO A 85 11.54 -11.42 7.69
C PRO A 85 10.16 -11.85 7.16
N VAL A 86 9.43 -12.76 7.83
CA VAL A 86 8.09 -13.16 7.37
C VAL A 86 7.10 -12.02 7.53
N LEU A 87 7.07 -11.40 8.72
CA LEU A 87 6.14 -10.32 9.01
C LEU A 87 6.35 -9.11 8.09
N HIS A 88 7.58 -8.67 7.88
CA HIS A 88 7.87 -7.54 7.00
C HIS A 88 7.62 -7.87 5.53
N THR A 89 7.84 -9.11 5.10
CA THR A 89 7.48 -9.56 3.74
C THR A 89 5.98 -9.41 3.48
N LEU A 90 5.15 -9.83 4.43
CA LEU A 90 3.69 -9.64 4.35
C LEU A 90 3.31 -8.16 4.38
N ALA A 91 3.94 -7.37 5.24
CA ALA A 91 3.70 -5.93 5.33
C ALA A 91 4.05 -5.20 4.02
N VAL A 92 5.14 -5.55 3.34
CA VAL A 92 5.52 -4.97 2.04
C VAL A 92 4.46 -5.22 0.98
N VAL A 93 3.94 -6.44 0.89
CA VAL A 93 2.85 -6.77 -0.05
C VAL A 93 1.61 -5.95 0.28
N ALA A 94 1.25 -5.87 1.56
CA ALA A 94 0.09 -5.12 2.03
C ALA A 94 0.22 -3.60 1.76
N LEU A 95 1.40 -3.00 1.99
CA LEU A 95 1.66 -1.58 1.73
C LEU A 95 1.49 -1.22 0.25
N TRP A 96 2.08 -2.03 -0.64
CA TRP A 96 1.92 -1.81 -2.07
C TRP A 96 0.46 -1.93 -2.49
N SER A 97 -0.22 -2.98 -2.02
CA SER A 97 -1.65 -3.17 -2.29
C SER A 97 -2.49 -2.03 -1.72
N TRP A 98 -2.18 -1.51 -0.54
CA TRP A 98 -2.86 -0.34 0.02
C TRP A 98 -2.74 0.87 -0.91
N LEU A 99 -1.54 1.16 -1.43
CA LEU A 99 -1.35 2.28 -2.35
C LEU A 99 -2.12 2.08 -3.66
N GLU A 100 -2.09 0.87 -4.23
CA GLU A 100 -2.88 0.53 -5.42
C GLU A 100 -4.37 0.78 -5.21
N HIS A 101 -4.93 0.34 -4.07
CA HIS A 101 -6.34 0.52 -3.75
C HIS A 101 -6.69 1.99 -3.49
N THR A 102 -5.78 2.76 -2.89
CA THR A 102 -5.97 4.19 -2.61
C THR A 102 -6.05 4.99 -3.91
N ILE A 103 -5.15 4.76 -4.86
CA ILE A 103 -5.19 5.48 -6.14
C ILE A 103 -6.36 5.01 -7.00
N LYS A 104 -6.55 3.70 -7.17
CA LYS A 104 -7.65 3.19 -8.00
C LYS A 104 -9.02 3.53 -7.42
N GLY A 105 -9.18 3.38 -6.12
CA GLY A 105 -10.44 3.69 -5.45
C GLY A 105 -10.79 5.17 -5.56
N LEU A 106 -9.80 6.07 -5.53
CA LEU A 106 -10.01 7.50 -5.80
C LEU A 106 -10.61 7.71 -7.19
N LEU A 107 -10.05 7.07 -8.24
CA LEU A 107 -10.61 7.14 -9.59
C LEU A 107 -12.04 6.59 -9.65
N VAL A 108 -12.29 5.45 -8.99
CA VAL A 108 -13.62 4.83 -8.92
C VAL A 108 -14.63 5.75 -8.26
N GLU A 109 -14.29 6.37 -7.13
CA GLU A 109 -15.15 7.36 -6.45
C GLU A 109 -15.40 8.57 -7.34
N HIS A 110 -14.36 9.11 -7.98
CA HIS A 110 -14.48 10.25 -8.86
C HIS A 110 -15.42 9.96 -10.03
N ILE A 111 -15.21 8.87 -10.76
CA ILE A 111 -16.03 8.48 -11.92
C ILE A 111 -17.46 8.16 -11.50
N SER A 112 -17.64 7.47 -10.37
CA SER A 112 -18.98 7.11 -9.85
C SER A 112 -19.84 8.34 -9.59
N ARG A 113 -19.22 9.45 -9.15
CA ARG A 113 -19.90 10.71 -8.80
C ARG A 113 -19.97 11.68 -9.96
N ASN A 114 -18.93 11.75 -10.79
CA ASN A 114 -18.81 12.64 -11.92
C ASN A 114 -18.70 11.86 -13.24
N ARG A 115 -19.83 11.33 -13.71
CA ARG A 115 -19.88 10.60 -14.98
C ARG A 115 -19.52 11.44 -16.21
N LYS A 116 -19.54 12.78 -16.09
CA LYS A 116 -19.11 13.65 -17.19
C LYS A 116 -17.60 13.53 -17.46
N ALA A 117 -16.80 13.15 -16.47
CA ALA A 117 -15.37 12.89 -16.62
C ALA A 117 -15.07 11.82 -17.69
N LEU A 118 -16.01 10.88 -17.94
CA LEU A 118 -15.86 9.85 -18.99
C LEU A 118 -15.87 10.40 -20.42
N LYS A 119 -16.23 11.68 -20.62
CA LYS A 119 -16.23 12.33 -21.93
C LYS A 119 -14.89 12.96 -22.29
N SER A 120 -13.93 13.00 -21.37
CA SER A 120 -12.62 13.64 -21.53
C SER A 120 -11.47 12.66 -21.25
N GLY A 121 -10.24 13.07 -21.53
CA GLY A 121 -9.04 12.29 -21.23
C GLY A 121 -8.96 10.98 -22.03
N ALA A 122 -8.49 9.92 -21.36
CA ALA A 122 -8.28 8.60 -21.95
C ALA A 122 -9.56 7.76 -22.10
N PHE A 123 -10.64 8.10 -21.39
CA PHE A 123 -11.85 7.27 -21.30
C PHE A 123 -12.58 7.02 -22.64
N PRO A 124 -12.72 7.99 -23.57
CA PRO A 124 -13.45 7.77 -24.81
C PRO A 124 -12.85 6.70 -25.74
N LYS A 125 -11.58 6.33 -25.53
CA LYS A 125 -10.88 5.33 -26.35
C LYS A 125 -11.06 3.90 -25.84
N LEU A 126 -11.56 3.73 -24.62
CA LEU A 126 -11.70 2.42 -23.97
C LEU A 126 -12.72 1.54 -24.70
N LYS A 127 -12.34 0.31 -25.00
CA LYS A 127 -13.24 -0.68 -25.59
C LYS A 127 -13.99 -1.44 -24.50
N ILE A 128 -15.29 -1.19 -24.38
CA ILE A 128 -16.14 -1.80 -23.36
C ILE A 128 -17.01 -2.91 -23.97
N LYS A 129 -17.02 -4.08 -23.34
CA LYS A 129 -18.00 -5.14 -23.64
C LYS A 129 -19.35 -4.77 -23.04
N LEU A 130 -20.27 -4.30 -23.88
CA LEU A 130 -21.54 -3.75 -23.42
C LEU A 130 -22.38 -4.75 -22.60
N GLY A 131 -22.38 -6.03 -22.98
CA GLY A 131 -23.11 -7.08 -22.27
C GLY A 131 -22.68 -7.22 -20.81
N ASP A 132 -21.36 -7.21 -20.56
CA ASP A 132 -20.80 -7.28 -19.21
C ASP A 132 -21.08 -5.98 -18.44
N TYR A 133 -21.02 -4.84 -19.12
CA TYR A 133 -21.10 -3.51 -18.48
C TYR A 133 -22.50 -3.09 -18.05
N VAL A 134 -23.54 -3.40 -18.84
CA VAL A 134 -24.92 -2.95 -18.57
C VAL A 134 -25.51 -3.61 -17.33
N ALA A 135 -25.07 -4.83 -16.99
CA ALA A 135 -25.54 -5.55 -15.82
C ALA A 135 -24.95 -5.04 -14.48
N LEU A 136 -23.92 -4.19 -14.53
CA LEU A 136 -23.20 -3.70 -13.36
C LEU A 136 -23.90 -2.49 -12.71
N THR A 137 -23.81 -2.39 -11.39
CA THR A 137 -24.20 -1.17 -10.66
C THR A 137 -23.30 0.02 -11.02
N LYS A 138 -23.71 1.24 -10.67
CA LYS A 138 -22.93 2.45 -11.00
C LYS A 138 -21.49 2.42 -10.48
N ARG A 139 -21.26 1.83 -9.31
CA ARG A 139 -19.93 1.71 -8.71
C ARG A 139 -19.11 0.63 -9.40
N GLU A 140 -19.71 -0.53 -9.65
CA GLU A 140 -19.06 -1.63 -10.36
C GLU A 140 -18.68 -1.23 -11.79
N GLN A 141 -19.52 -0.46 -12.48
CA GLN A 141 -19.20 0.14 -13.77
C GLN A 141 -17.96 1.05 -13.71
N ALA A 142 -17.85 1.88 -12.66
CA ALA A 142 -16.69 2.74 -12.49
C ALA A 142 -15.41 1.91 -12.21
N SER A 143 -15.51 0.88 -11.36
CA SER A 143 -14.41 -0.07 -11.13
C SER A 143 -13.97 -0.74 -12.43
N TYR A 144 -14.93 -1.26 -13.20
CA TYR A 144 -14.68 -1.91 -14.48
C TYR A 144 -13.95 -0.98 -15.47
N ILE A 145 -14.35 0.29 -15.54
CA ILE A 145 -13.69 1.30 -16.40
C ILE A 145 -12.25 1.56 -15.94
N VAL A 146 -12.02 1.69 -14.63
CA VAL A 146 -10.67 1.91 -14.08
C VAL A 146 -9.78 0.70 -14.32
N ASP A 147 -10.30 -0.51 -14.20
CA ASP A 147 -9.55 -1.74 -14.47
C ASP A 147 -9.17 -1.84 -15.96
N LEU A 148 -10.09 -1.49 -16.87
CA LEU A 148 -9.77 -1.41 -18.31
C LEU A 148 -8.71 -0.34 -18.61
N LEU A 149 -8.84 0.84 -18.00
CA LEU A 149 -7.86 1.90 -18.17
C LEU A 149 -6.47 1.46 -17.68
N GLU A 150 -6.40 0.79 -16.52
CA GLU A 150 -5.14 0.23 -16.03
C GLU A 150 -4.59 -0.80 -17.01
N GLN A 151 -5.40 -1.72 -17.54
CA GLN A 151 -4.95 -2.73 -18.50
C GLN A 151 -4.38 -2.10 -19.78
N GLU A 152 -5.06 -1.11 -20.36
CA GLU A 152 -4.56 -0.41 -21.57
C GLU A 152 -3.29 0.39 -21.29
N THR A 153 -3.15 0.91 -20.07
CA THR A 153 -2.00 1.70 -19.65
C THR A 153 -0.85 0.87 -19.09
N SER A 154 -1.07 -0.42 -18.82
CA SER A 154 -0.10 -1.39 -18.26
C SER A 154 0.98 -1.77 -19.28
N SER A 155 1.87 -0.84 -19.61
CA SER A 155 3.11 -1.14 -20.34
C SER A 155 4.23 -1.54 -19.38
N SER A 156 5.12 -2.45 -19.80
CA SER A 156 6.32 -2.85 -19.03
C SER A 156 7.27 -1.69 -18.69
N LEU A 157 7.12 -0.56 -19.39
CA LEU A 157 7.87 0.69 -19.20
C LEU A 157 7.34 1.55 -18.04
N LYS A 158 6.11 1.32 -17.55
CA LYS A 158 5.48 2.11 -16.48
C LYS A 158 5.68 1.42 -15.13
N GLN A 159 6.82 1.71 -14.50
CA GLN A 159 7.23 1.16 -13.21
C GLN A 159 7.21 2.23 -12.12
N GLY A 160 7.23 1.81 -10.86
CA GLY A 160 7.06 2.66 -9.68
C GLY A 160 5.74 3.42 -9.72
N ILE A 161 5.81 4.71 -9.41
CA ILE A 161 4.65 5.61 -9.41
C ILE A 161 4.13 5.96 -10.81
N ASN A 162 4.91 5.77 -11.87
CA ASN A 162 4.51 6.16 -13.21
C ASN A 162 3.26 5.42 -13.70
N ARG A 163 2.98 4.23 -13.16
CA ARG A 163 1.70 3.53 -13.42
C ARG A 163 0.50 4.29 -12.83
N PHE A 164 0.68 4.92 -11.67
CA PHE A 164 -0.36 5.67 -10.97
C PHE A 164 -0.53 7.05 -11.61
N GLU A 165 0.57 7.72 -11.96
CA GLU A 165 0.53 9.00 -12.66
C GLU A 165 -0.26 8.92 -13.96
N VAL A 166 -0.10 7.85 -14.74
CA VAL A 166 -0.90 7.67 -15.97
C VAL A 166 -2.39 7.51 -15.68
N LEU A 167 -2.76 6.84 -14.58
CA LEU A 167 -4.16 6.74 -14.19
C LEU A 167 -4.69 8.11 -13.78
N LEU A 168 -3.92 8.85 -12.98
CA LEU A 168 -4.25 10.19 -12.49
C LEU A 168 -4.33 11.24 -13.61
N GLU A 169 -3.61 11.05 -14.72
CA GLU A 169 -3.67 11.90 -15.91
C GLU A 169 -5.09 12.01 -16.46
N SER A 170 -5.88 10.94 -16.36
CA SER A 170 -7.28 10.93 -16.80
C SER A 170 -8.20 11.88 -15.99
N LEU A 171 -7.73 12.35 -14.83
CA LEU A 171 -8.40 13.28 -13.94
C LEU A 171 -7.67 14.63 -13.81
N ASP A 172 -6.65 14.88 -14.65
CA ASP A 172 -5.77 16.06 -14.54
C ASP A 172 -5.06 16.17 -13.18
N LEU A 173 -4.75 15.03 -12.55
CA LEU A 173 -4.09 14.93 -11.23
C LEU A 173 -2.62 14.47 -11.31
N THR A 174 -2.01 14.52 -12.50
CA THR A 174 -0.58 14.26 -12.66
C THR A 174 0.25 15.36 -12.01
N GLY A 175 1.44 15.00 -11.51
CA GLY A 175 2.33 15.99 -10.92
C GLY A 175 3.69 15.46 -10.54
N SER A 176 4.55 16.37 -10.08
CA SER A 176 5.86 15.99 -9.58
C SER A 176 5.73 15.28 -8.22
N THR A 177 6.67 14.39 -7.95
CA THR A 177 6.84 13.69 -6.68
C THR A 177 8.32 13.79 -6.32
N PRO A 178 8.69 14.08 -5.05
CA PRO A 178 10.09 14.11 -4.66
C PRO A 178 10.85 12.85 -5.09
N ASP A 179 12.06 13.02 -5.63
CA ASP A 179 12.87 11.91 -6.16
C ASP A 179 13.13 10.81 -5.12
N SER A 180 13.26 11.19 -3.85
CA SER A 180 13.39 10.26 -2.72
C SER A 180 12.16 9.36 -2.60
N THR A 181 10.96 9.94 -2.59
CA THR A 181 9.68 9.23 -2.51
C THR A 181 9.45 8.36 -3.75
N ALA A 182 9.69 8.90 -4.95
CA ALA A 182 9.57 8.16 -6.20
C ALA A 182 10.51 6.94 -6.24
N ARG A 183 11.77 7.10 -5.80
CA ARG A 183 12.74 6.01 -5.71
C ARG A 183 12.32 4.94 -4.71
N GLN A 184 11.82 5.32 -3.53
CA GLN A 184 11.38 4.36 -2.51
C GLN A 184 10.15 3.58 -2.98
N LEU A 185 9.20 4.21 -3.66
CA LEU A 185 8.04 3.53 -4.23
C LEU A 185 8.40 2.62 -5.40
N TYR A 186 9.38 3.02 -6.21
CA TYR A 186 9.95 2.15 -7.22
C TYR A 186 10.59 0.91 -6.60
N GLU A 187 11.41 1.09 -5.57
CA GLU A 187 12.02 -0.02 -4.82
C GLU A 187 10.99 -0.95 -4.19
N LEU A 188 10.00 -0.39 -3.49
CA LEU A 188 8.88 -1.12 -2.89
C LEU A 188 8.18 -2.01 -3.93
N GLN A 189 7.89 -1.47 -5.12
CA GLN A 189 7.30 -2.24 -6.20
C GLN A 189 8.17 -3.43 -6.61
N GLN A 190 9.47 -3.21 -6.82
CA GLN A 190 10.36 -4.29 -7.26
C GLN A 190 10.52 -5.36 -6.18
N VAL A 191 10.70 -4.95 -4.92
CA VAL A 191 10.79 -5.89 -3.79
C VAL A 191 9.52 -6.70 -3.64
N ARG A 192 8.34 -6.05 -3.70
CA ARG A 192 7.04 -6.74 -3.70
C ARG A 192 6.91 -7.72 -4.85
N ASN A 193 7.34 -7.35 -6.06
CA ASN A 193 7.28 -8.26 -7.21
C ASN A 193 8.14 -9.51 -6.99
N SER A 194 9.35 -9.35 -6.46
CA SER A 194 10.20 -10.50 -6.13
C SER A 194 9.62 -11.35 -4.99
N ILE A 195 8.99 -10.73 -3.98
CA ILE A 195 8.26 -11.46 -2.93
C ILE A 195 7.16 -12.34 -3.54
N VAL A 196 6.28 -11.75 -4.34
CA VAL A 196 5.08 -12.43 -4.86
C VAL A 196 5.42 -13.46 -5.95
N HIS A 197 6.37 -13.15 -6.85
CA HIS A 197 6.61 -13.97 -8.04
C HIS A 197 7.87 -14.84 -7.96
N GLN A 198 8.81 -14.54 -7.06
CA GLN A 198 10.08 -15.25 -6.92
C GLN A 198 10.30 -15.80 -5.50
N ASN A 199 9.23 -15.94 -4.72
CA ASN A 199 9.27 -16.41 -3.34
C ASN A 199 10.28 -15.61 -2.47
N GLY A 200 10.36 -14.31 -2.72
CA GLY A 200 11.27 -13.39 -2.03
C GLY A 200 12.74 -13.58 -2.39
N ARG A 201 13.07 -14.16 -3.55
CA ARG A 201 14.45 -14.27 -4.04
C ARG A 201 14.81 -13.14 -5.00
N CYS A 202 16.04 -12.64 -4.89
CA CYS A 202 16.56 -11.65 -5.82
C CYS A 202 16.74 -12.28 -7.21
N ASP A 203 16.04 -11.76 -8.20
CA ASP A 203 16.23 -12.12 -9.60
C ASP A 203 17.08 -11.07 -10.34
N ARG A 204 17.32 -11.31 -11.64
CA ARG A 204 18.12 -10.39 -12.46
C ARG A 204 17.42 -9.04 -12.61
N ARG A 205 16.08 -9.02 -12.63
CA ARG A 205 15.29 -7.81 -12.81
C ARG A 205 15.43 -6.89 -11.59
N LEU A 206 15.18 -7.39 -10.38
CA LEU A 206 15.32 -6.61 -9.15
C LEU A 206 16.74 -6.05 -9.02
N ARG A 207 17.77 -6.86 -9.27
CA ARG A 207 19.16 -6.42 -9.15
C ARG A 207 19.51 -5.30 -10.13
N THR A 208 18.97 -5.34 -11.35
CA THR A 208 19.19 -4.30 -12.36
C THR A 208 18.37 -3.05 -12.08
N SER A 209 17.13 -3.22 -11.62
CA SER A 209 16.21 -2.12 -11.31
C SER A 209 16.60 -1.36 -10.05
N CYS A 210 17.07 -2.07 -9.01
CA CYS A 210 17.45 -1.51 -7.72
C CYS A 210 18.92 -1.85 -7.38
N PRO A 211 19.90 -1.37 -8.16
CA PRO A 211 21.31 -1.73 -7.97
C PRO A 211 21.87 -1.26 -6.63
N TRP A 212 21.28 -0.21 -6.05
CA TRP A 212 21.68 0.33 -4.75
C TRP A 212 21.37 -0.60 -3.57
N LEU A 213 20.49 -1.59 -3.74
CA LEU A 213 20.24 -2.63 -2.74
C LEU A 213 21.41 -3.63 -2.60
N LYS A 214 22.33 -3.66 -3.58
CA LYS A 214 23.53 -4.52 -3.58
C LYS A 214 23.23 -6.00 -3.33
N LEU A 215 22.08 -6.48 -3.78
CA LEU A 215 21.63 -7.86 -3.58
C LEU A 215 22.39 -8.85 -4.47
N LYS A 216 22.59 -10.07 -3.94
CA LYS A 216 23.17 -11.19 -4.69
C LYS A 216 22.07 -11.96 -5.42
N LEU A 217 22.32 -12.33 -6.67
CA LEU A 217 21.36 -13.14 -7.46
C LEU A 217 21.02 -14.44 -6.72
N GLY A 218 19.72 -14.74 -6.60
CA GLY A 218 19.18 -15.93 -5.93
C GLY A 218 19.12 -15.87 -4.40
N SER A 219 19.69 -14.82 -3.77
CA SER A 219 19.61 -14.67 -2.32
C SER A 219 18.19 -14.32 -1.87
N GLN A 220 17.85 -14.71 -0.64
CA GLN A 220 16.62 -14.24 -0.01
C GLN A 220 16.71 -12.73 0.19
N ILE A 221 15.61 -12.03 -0.10
CA ILE A 221 15.45 -10.61 0.19
C ILE A 221 14.99 -10.49 1.63
N THR A 222 15.66 -9.64 2.39
CA THR A 222 15.28 -9.33 3.78
C THR A 222 14.91 -7.87 3.85
N VAL A 223 13.70 -7.59 4.34
CA VAL A 223 13.24 -6.24 4.60
C VAL A 223 13.31 -6.01 6.10
N GLY A 224 14.18 -5.10 6.52
CA GLY A 224 14.30 -4.69 7.91
C GLY A 224 13.25 -3.66 8.30
N THR A 225 13.13 -3.39 9.60
CA THR A 225 12.18 -2.39 10.13
C THR A 225 12.37 -1.01 9.52
N ALA A 226 13.59 -0.48 9.48
CA ALA A 226 13.85 0.85 8.94
C ALA A 226 13.45 0.96 7.46
N GLN A 227 13.71 -0.09 6.67
CA GLN A 227 13.31 -0.13 5.26
C GLN A 227 11.79 -0.15 5.10
N LEU A 228 11.08 -0.92 5.95
CA LEU A 228 9.62 -0.96 5.95
C LEU A 228 9.02 0.41 6.33
N GLU A 229 9.59 1.09 7.32
CA GLU A 229 9.17 2.43 7.74
C GLU A 229 9.40 3.46 6.62
N LEU A 230 10.53 3.37 5.90
CA LEU A 230 10.79 4.21 4.72
C LEU A 230 9.77 3.97 3.60
N TYR A 231 9.36 2.72 3.37
CA TYR A 231 8.29 2.42 2.40
C TYR A 231 6.94 2.95 2.86
N ALA A 232 6.60 2.81 4.15
CA ALA A 232 5.35 3.31 4.73
C ALA A 232 5.26 4.85 4.65
N ALA A 233 6.36 5.54 4.92
CA ALA A 233 6.47 6.99 4.73
C ALA A 233 6.27 7.35 3.25
N ALA A 234 6.98 6.68 2.33
CA ALA A 234 6.89 7.00 0.91
C ALA A 234 5.48 6.79 0.31
N VAL A 235 4.73 5.74 0.73
CA VAL A 235 3.33 5.57 0.29
C VAL A 235 2.42 6.65 0.86
N SER A 236 2.67 7.10 2.10
CA SER A 236 1.90 8.17 2.74
C SER A 236 2.17 9.53 2.06
N ASP A 237 3.44 9.85 1.83
CA ASP A 237 3.87 11.07 1.16
C ASP A 237 3.25 11.18 -0.24
N TYR A 238 3.27 10.09 -1.01
CA TYR A 238 2.68 10.11 -2.35
C TYR A 238 1.15 10.25 -2.32
N ALA A 239 0.46 9.59 -1.38
CA ALA A 239 -0.98 9.80 -1.19
C ALA A 239 -1.31 11.25 -0.80
N LEU A 240 -0.49 11.85 0.05
CA LEU A 240 -0.62 13.24 0.45
C LEU A 240 -0.39 14.21 -0.72
N GLU A 241 0.61 13.96 -1.56
CA GLU A 241 0.84 14.72 -2.79
C GLU A 241 -0.38 14.68 -3.73
N VAL A 242 -1.01 13.50 -3.88
CA VAL A 242 -2.24 13.39 -4.67
C VAL A 242 -3.39 14.19 -4.05
N LEU A 243 -3.53 14.17 -2.71
CA LEU A 243 -4.52 15.00 -2.02
C LEU A 243 -4.25 16.50 -2.23
N TYR A 244 -3.00 16.93 -2.18
CA TYR A 244 -2.63 18.32 -2.46
C TYR A 244 -2.97 18.74 -3.89
N ARG A 245 -2.72 17.88 -4.89
CA ARG A 245 -3.11 18.15 -6.29
C ARG A 245 -4.63 18.30 -6.44
N ILE A 246 -5.41 17.51 -5.71
CA ILE A 246 -6.88 17.68 -5.69
C ILE A 246 -7.25 19.04 -5.07
N GLY A 247 -6.58 19.44 -3.99
CA GLY A 247 -6.72 20.78 -3.40
C GLY A 247 -6.47 21.88 -4.42
N ASP A 248 -5.33 21.81 -5.12
CA ASP A 248 -4.92 22.76 -6.15
C ASP A 248 -5.97 22.85 -7.27
N GLY A 249 -6.46 21.71 -7.77
CA GLY A 249 -7.52 21.63 -8.78
C GLY A 249 -8.86 22.25 -8.34
N HIS A 250 -9.07 22.40 -7.03
CA HIS A 250 -10.23 23.07 -6.43
C HIS A 250 -9.92 24.49 -5.91
N GLY A 251 -8.71 25.00 -6.14
CA GLY A 251 -8.27 26.32 -5.65
C GLY A 251 -8.14 26.40 -4.13
N VAL A 252 -7.89 25.28 -3.46
CA VAL A 252 -7.71 25.17 -2.01
C VAL A 252 -6.27 24.77 -1.71
N ASP A 253 -5.50 25.65 -1.09
CA ASP A 253 -4.13 25.34 -0.66
C ASP A 253 -4.14 24.51 0.65
N LEU A 254 -4.03 23.20 0.49
CA LEU A 254 -3.96 22.23 1.60
C LEU A 254 -2.57 22.13 2.24
N ARG A 255 -1.53 22.77 1.68
CA ARG A 255 -0.16 22.76 2.23
C ARG A 255 0.00 23.80 3.34
N SER A 256 -0.76 24.88 3.29
CA SER A 256 -0.78 25.91 4.34
C SER A 256 -1.40 25.46 5.67
N SER A 257 -2.13 24.33 5.68
CA SER A 257 -2.76 23.76 6.87
C SER A 257 -1.87 22.80 7.68
N THR A 258 -0.66 22.49 7.21
CA THR A 258 0.35 21.79 8.03
C THR A 258 1.01 22.80 8.97
N PRO A 259 0.94 22.62 10.31
CA PRO A 259 1.74 23.43 11.22
C PRO A 259 3.21 23.23 10.88
N ASP A 260 3.97 24.31 10.76
CA ASP A 260 5.43 24.27 10.62
C ASP A 260 6.02 23.32 11.67
N GLY A 261 6.94 22.48 11.22
CA GLY A 261 7.39 21.27 11.92
C GLY A 261 7.74 21.44 13.41
N THR A 262 7.40 20.41 14.16
CA THR A 262 8.00 20.06 15.46
C THR A 262 8.86 18.82 15.32
#